data_AF-A0A1G5YQ29-F1
#
_entry.id   AF-A0A1G5YQ29-F1
#
_cell.length_a   1.000
_cell.length_b   1.000
_cell.length_c   1.000
_cell.angle_alpha   90.00
_cell.angle_beta   90.00
_cell.angle_gamma   90.00
#
_symmetry.space_group_name_H-M   'P 1'
#
loop_
_entity.id
_entity.type
_entity.pdbx_description
1 polymer ?
#
loop_
_entity_poly.entity_id
_entity_poly.type
_entity_poly.pdbx_seq_one_letter_code
_entity_poly.pdbx_strand_id
1 'polypeptide(L)'
;MQIQTAIETERPVIADARPAMDDRQIVDIVLASDAHGAFVWGVLDRMLDEPGLSFGNITASGFGAMEAAVLAYGMALGGRRGARTALANFWRRVSHASMFAADTASLLRSILEQSIDIAEIRKKTCPVKLSILVSNARTDAVKIFTGDQLSIEAVLAAATIPFLFPAVEIDGDTYWGDGDLSALPPAQPVEAAHRLAVTGKPALFMTPCADRRLPASHRAIKCTPIHTIFDSLHRAGASLFTRPWTDWGELTDMRDRGRQRAADWLLTDHLCLDERSSADCKNRYF
;
A
#
# COMPACT_ATOMS: atom_id res chain seq x y z
N MET A 1 -63.16 26.81 -44.41
CA MET A 1 -62.32 25.58 -44.43
C MET A 1 -60.88 26.02 -44.19
N GLN A 2 -60.47 26.08 -42.92
CA GLN A 2 -59.15 26.59 -42.50
C GLN A 2 -58.13 25.45 -42.54
N ILE A 3 -57.01 25.67 -43.22
CA ILE A 3 -55.86 24.77 -43.25
C ILE A 3 -54.92 25.25 -42.12
N GLN A 4 -54.80 24.46 -41.06
CA GLN A 4 -53.77 24.64 -40.03
C GLN A 4 -52.54 23.82 -40.40
N THR A 5 -51.43 24.49 -40.68
CA THR A 5 -50.10 23.93 -40.75
C THR A 5 -49.58 23.67 -39.33
N ALA A 6 -49.38 22.41 -38.99
CA ALA A 6 -48.72 22.01 -37.74
C ALA A 6 -47.20 22.22 -37.87
N ILE A 7 -46.63 23.00 -36.95
CA ILE A 7 -45.18 23.13 -36.79
C ILE A 7 -44.77 22.06 -35.76
N GLU A 8 -44.12 20.99 -36.22
CA GLU A 8 -43.47 20.02 -35.34
C GLU A 8 -42.30 20.71 -34.64
N THR A 9 -42.36 20.77 -33.32
CA THR A 9 -41.27 21.22 -32.46
C THR A 9 -40.42 20.00 -32.11
N GLU A 10 -39.27 19.87 -32.77
CA GLU A 10 -38.27 18.87 -32.42
C GLU A 10 -37.79 19.11 -30.98
N ARG A 11 -38.07 18.15 -30.09
CA ARG A 11 -37.43 18.07 -28.78
C ARG A 11 -35.98 17.62 -28.98
N PRO A 12 -34.98 18.27 -28.35
CA PRO A 12 -33.62 17.76 -28.39
C PRO A 12 -33.58 16.44 -27.63
N VAL A 13 -33.16 15.38 -28.31
CA VAL A 13 -32.80 14.10 -27.71
C VAL A 13 -31.57 14.38 -26.83
N ILE A 14 -31.78 14.43 -25.52
CA ILE A 14 -30.68 14.42 -24.55
C ILE A 14 -30.03 13.05 -24.70
N ALA A 15 -28.87 13.03 -25.36
CA ALA A 15 -28.03 11.85 -25.40
C ALA A 15 -27.71 11.43 -23.97
N ASP A 16 -28.14 10.23 -23.59
CA ASP A 16 -27.73 9.58 -22.35
C ASP A 16 -26.20 9.68 -22.24
N ALA A 17 -25.74 10.51 -21.31
CA ALA A 17 -24.34 10.54 -20.93
C ALA A 17 -24.02 9.17 -20.34
N ARG A 18 -23.35 8.32 -21.12
CA ARG A 18 -22.67 7.14 -20.58
C ARG A 18 -21.84 7.61 -19.39
N PRO A 19 -21.92 6.96 -18.21
CA PRO A 19 -21.04 7.31 -17.11
C PRO A 19 -19.62 7.24 -17.64
N ALA A 20 -18.85 8.32 -17.45
CA ALA A 20 -17.45 8.34 -17.81
C ALA A 20 -16.80 7.13 -17.14
N MET A 21 -16.38 6.14 -17.93
CA MET A 21 -15.57 5.05 -17.42
C MET A 21 -14.35 5.70 -16.77
N ASP A 22 -14.16 5.47 -15.47
CA ASP A 22 -13.01 5.94 -14.72
C ASP A 22 -11.79 5.23 -15.33
N ASP A 23 -11.14 5.87 -16.31
CA ASP A 23 -9.95 5.37 -17.03
C ASP A 23 -8.71 5.38 -16.12
N ARG A 24 -8.94 5.29 -14.80
CA ARG A 24 -7.91 5.22 -13.79
C ARG A 24 -7.39 3.81 -13.71
N GLN A 25 -6.08 3.70 -13.80
CA GLN A 25 -5.39 2.45 -13.62
C GLN A 25 -5.43 2.06 -12.15
N ILE A 26 -5.97 0.88 -11.87
CA ILE A 26 -6.01 0.31 -10.53
C ILE A 26 -4.66 -0.33 -10.23
N VAL A 27 -4.05 0.06 -9.11
CA VAL A 27 -2.81 -0.51 -8.61
C VAL A 27 -3.07 -1.16 -7.26
N ASP A 28 -2.69 -2.43 -7.15
CA ASP A 28 -2.61 -3.14 -5.89
C ASP A 28 -1.22 -2.94 -5.29
N ILE A 29 -1.18 -2.55 -4.03
CA ILE A 29 0.08 -2.23 -3.35
C ILE A 29 0.37 -3.27 -2.27
N VAL A 30 1.62 -3.71 -2.25
CA VAL A 30 2.17 -4.49 -1.16
C VAL A 30 3.16 -3.62 -0.40
N LEU A 31 2.92 -3.42 0.90
CA LEU A 31 3.78 -2.61 1.77
C LEU A 31 4.48 -3.47 2.81
N ALA A 32 5.80 -3.43 2.82
CA ALA A 32 6.60 -3.89 3.96
C ALA A 32 7.69 -2.87 4.24
N SER A 33 7.56 -2.15 5.36
CA SER A 33 8.59 -1.23 5.81
C SER A 33 9.17 -1.66 7.15
N ASP A 34 10.46 -1.44 7.27
CA ASP A 34 11.27 -1.62 8.47
C ASP A 34 11.70 -0.24 8.99
N ALA A 35 12.94 -0.11 9.46
CA ALA A 35 13.60 1.13 9.82
C ALA A 35 13.48 2.27 8.79
N HIS A 36 13.14 1.99 7.52
CA HIS A 36 13.01 2.99 6.46
C HIS A 36 11.55 3.38 6.16
N GLY A 37 10.65 3.32 7.14
CA GLY A 37 9.24 3.69 6.96
C GLY A 37 9.05 5.05 6.25
N ALA A 38 9.85 6.08 6.58
CA ALA A 38 9.66 7.41 5.99
C ALA A 38 9.95 7.43 4.47
N PHE A 39 10.75 6.51 3.97
CA PHE A 39 10.94 6.31 2.52
C PHE A 39 9.64 5.84 1.87
N VAL A 40 8.96 4.86 2.50
CA VAL A 40 7.67 4.33 2.02
C VAL A 40 6.60 5.41 2.04
N TRP A 41 6.56 6.25 3.09
CA TRP A 41 5.74 7.47 3.08
C TRP A 41 5.99 8.34 1.84
N GLY A 42 7.25 8.56 1.49
CA GLY A 42 7.61 9.29 0.28
C GLY A 42 7.04 8.67 -1.00
N VAL A 43 7.18 7.36 -1.14
CA VAL A 43 6.63 6.63 -2.29
C VAL A 43 5.11 6.81 -2.37
N LEU A 44 4.40 6.58 -1.26
CA LEU A 44 2.96 6.75 -1.16
C LEU A 44 2.53 8.19 -1.45
N ASP A 45 3.24 9.18 -0.92
CA ASP A 45 2.96 10.61 -1.13
C ASP A 45 3.08 11.02 -2.59
N ARG A 46 4.11 10.52 -3.30
CA ARG A 46 4.28 10.75 -4.74
C ARG A 46 3.22 10.02 -5.56
N MET A 47 2.89 8.78 -5.21
CA MET A 47 1.81 8.05 -5.88
C MET A 47 0.47 8.75 -5.71
N LEU A 48 0.23 9.37 -4.55
CA LEU A 48 -0.94 10.21 -4.26
C LEU A 48 -1.00 11.51 -5.07
N ASP A 49 0.07 11.90 -5.78
CA ASP A 49 0.05 13.01 -6.73
C ASP A 49 -0.46 12.62 -8.13
N GLU A 50 -0.55 11.31 -8.45
CA GLU A 50 -0.97 10.83 -9.78
C GLU A 50 -2.49 10.64 -9.92
N PRO A 51 -3.24 11.58 -10.51
CA PRO A 51 -4.70 11.50 -10.57
C PRO A 51 -5.23 10.32 -11.40
N GLY A 52 -4.41 9.78 -12.30
CA GLY A 52 -4.70 8.59 -13.11
C GLY A 52 -4.54 7.27 -12.37
N LEU A 53 -3.96 7.26 -11.16
CA LEU A 53 -3.80 6.06 -10.35
C LEU A 53 -4.90 5.94 -9.30
N SER A 54 -5.53 4.77 -9.23
CA SER A 54 -6.44 4.39 -8.16
C SER A 54 -5.83 3.27 -7.31
N PHE A 55 -5.94 3.37 -5.99
CA PHE A 55 -5.46 2.35 -5.06
C PHE A 55 -6.57 1.31 -4.86
N GLY A 56 -6.35 0.08 -5.34
CA GLY A 56 -7.30 -1.02 -5.22
C GLY A 56 -7.23 -1.68 -3.85
N ASN A 57 -6.43 -2.74 -3.77
CA ASN A 57 -6.12 -3.42 -2.51
C ASN A 57 -4.71 -3.06 -2.04
N ILE A 58 -4.57 -2.78 -0.74
CA ILE A 58 -3.29 -2.62 -0.06
C ILE A 58 -3.13 -3.76 0.92
N THR A 59 -2.12 -4.60 0.69
CA THR A 59 -1.70 -5.61 1.66
C THR A 59 -0.42 -5.16 2.33
N ALA A 60 -0.41 -5.15 3.67
CA ALA A 60 0.68 -4.57 4.42
C ALA A 60 1.12 -5.44 5.60
N SER A 61 2.43 -5.40 5.88
CA SER A 61 3.06 -6.00 7.06
C SER A 61 4.16 -5.10 7.60
N GLY A 62 4.68 -5.39 8.79
CA GLY A 62 5.69 -4.58 9.46
C GLY A 62 5.15 -3.19 9.79
N PHE A 63 6.05 -2.20 9.78
CA PHE A 63 5.65 -0.81 9.97
C PHE A 63 4.79 -0.27 8.81
N GLY A 64 4.88 -0.92 7.65
CA GLY A 64 4.07 -0.59 6.47
C GLY A 64 2.58 -0.77 6.71
N ALA A 65 2.19 -1.64 7.66
CA ALA A 65 0.81 -1.79 8.10
C ALA A 65 0.25 -0.51 8.73
N MET A 66 1.07 0.22 9.51
CA MET A 66 0.66 1.48 10.12
C MET A 66 0.45 2.55 9.04
N GLU A 67 1.40 2.67 8.11
CA GLU A 67 1.31 3.62 6.99
C GLU A 67 0.12 3.32 6.07
N ALA A 68 -0.13 2.03 5.80
CA ALA A 68 -1.28 1.58 5.02
C ALA A 68 -2.61 1.96 5.68
N ALA A 69 -2.73 1.75 7.00
CA ALA A 69 -3.91 2.11 7.76
C ALA A 69 -4.14 3.63 7.78
N VAL A 70 -3.09 4.42 7.98
CA VAL A 70 -3.15 5.90 7.94
C VAL A 70 -3.54 6.39 6.55
N LEU A 71 -2.99 5.81 5.48
CA LEU A 71 -3.36 6.14 4.11
C LEU A 71 -4.82 5.80 3.82
N ALA A 72 -5.27 4.59 4.18
CA ALA A 72 -6.65 4.15 3.96
C ALA A 72 -7.65 5.06 4.72
N TYR A 73 -7.32 5.41 5.96
CA TYR A 73 -8.10 6.34 6.78
C TYR A 73 -8.20 7.73 6.12
N GLY A 74 -7.07 8.31 5.72
CA GLY A 74 -7.08 9.63 5.08
C GLY A 74 -7.78 9.62 3.71
N MET A 75 -7.66 8.51 2.96
CA MET A 75 -8.42 8.30 1.71
C MET A 75 -9.93 8.26 1.98
N ALA A 76 -10.38 7.62 3.05
CA ALA A 76 -11.79 7.57 3.43
C ALA A 76 -12.35 8.96 3.80
N LEU A 77 -11.56 9.81 4.46
CA LEU A 77 -12.01 11.13 4.92
C LEU A 77 -11.95 12.23 3.87
N GLY A 78 -10.91 12.24 3.04
CA GLY A 78 -10.63 13.38 2.15
C GLY A 78 -9.97 12.99 0.84
N GLY A 79 -10.09 11.72 0.44
CA GLY A 79 -9.42 11.18 -0.73
C GLY A 79 -7.91 11.41 -0.67
N ARG A 80 -7.32 11.73 -1.82
CA ARG A 80 -5.86 11.85 -1.95
C ARG A 80 -5.26 12.92 -1.05
N ARG A 81 -5.92 14.09 -0.94
CA ARG A 81 -5.46 15.17 -0.05
C ARG A 81 -5.55 14.75 1.41
N GLY A 82 -6.64 14.10 1.80
CA GLY A 82 -6.82 13.55 3.16
C GLY A 82 -5.74 12.53 3.51
N ALA A 83 -5.41 11.62 2.60
CA ALA A 83 -4.35 10.64 2.77
C ALA A 83 -2.96 11.28 2.98
N ARG A 84 -2.58 12.25 2.14
CA ARG A 84 -1.31 12.98 2.27
C ARG A 84 -1.22 13.71 3.62
N THR A 85 -2.31 14.39 4.01
CA THR A 85 -2.38 15.07 5.31
C THR A 85 -2.29 14.09 6.48
N ALA A 86 -2.99 12.96 6.42
CA ALA A 86 -2.96 11.93 7.46
C ALA A 86 -1.55 11.35 7.64
N LEU A 87 -0.88 10.99 6.55
CA LEU A 87 0.50 10.49 6.56
C LEU A 87 1.48 11.52 7.12
N ALA A 88 1.40 12.78 6.69
CA ALA A 88 2.26 13.84 7.20
C ALA A 88 2.08 14.07 8.71
N ASN A 89 0.84 14.05 9.19
CA ASN A 89 0.53 14.19 10.61
C ASN A 89 1.01 12.99 11.42
N PHE A 90 0.82 11.77 10.92
CA PHE A 90 1.35 10.55 11.54
C PHE A 90 2.87 10.64 11.72
N TRP A 91 3.61 10.99 10.67
CA TRP A 91 5.07 11.12 10.74
C TRP A 91 5.53 12.26 11.66
N ARG A 92 4.77 13.36 11.75
CA ARG A 92 5.06 14.39 12.78
C ARG A 92 4.89 13.85 14.19
N ARG A 93 3.84 13.06 14.45
CA ARG A 93 3.67 12.41 15.76
C ARG A 93 4.84 11.47 16.07
N VAL A 94 5.28 10.69 15.08
CA VAL A 94 6.46 9.83 15.19
C VAL A 94 7.72 10.65 15.50
N SER A 95 7.95 11.81 14.87
CA SER A 95 9.12 12.65 15.17
C SER A 95 9.10 13.27 16.56
N HIS A 96 7.91 13.59 17.09
CA HIS A 96 7.74 14.14 18.43
C HIS A 96 7.77 13.06 19.53
N ALA A 97 7.57 11.80 19.15
CA ALA A 97 7.60 10.69 20.07
C ALA A 97 9.05 10.39 20.48
N SER A 98 9.31 10.37 21.78
CA SER A 98 10.58 9.86 22.30
C SER A 98 10.50 8.34 22.39
N MET A 99 11.39 7.66 21.68
CA MET A 99 11.50 6.19 21.71
C MET A 99 12.14 5.67 23.02
N PHE A 100 12.40 6.54 24.00
CA PHE A 100 12.78 6.17 25.37
C PHE A 100 11.59 5.69 26.22
N ALA A 101 10.39 5.57 25.66
CA ALA A 101 9.30 4.90 26.35
C ALA A 101 9.77 3.49 26.74
N ALA A 102 9.69 3.14 28.03
CA ALA A 102 9.99 1.79 28.52
C ALA A 102 9.14 0.70 27.85
N ASP A 103 8.06 1.12 27.16
CA ASP A 103 7.18 0.29 26.36
C ASP A 103 6.90 0.94 24.99
N THR A 104 7.76 0.66 24.01
CA THR A 104 7.59 1.09 22.61
C THR A 104 6.27 0.60 21.99
N ALA A 105 5.74 -0.55 22.41
CA ALA A 105 4.47 -1.06 21.90
C ALA A 105 3.30 -0.15 22.34
N SER A 106 3.32 0.32 23.59
CA SER A 106 2.35 1.31 24.07
C SER A 106 2.44 2.64 23.31
N LEU A 107 3.64 3.05 22.89
CA LEU A 107 3.86 4.26 22.13
C LEU A 107 3.28 4.15 20.70
N LEU A 108 3.60 3.06 20.00
CA LEU A 108 3.06 2.81 18.65
C LEU A 108 1.54 2.70 18.67
N ARG A 109 0.97 2.07 19.70
CA ARG A 109 -0.47 2.05 19.96
C ARG A 109 -1.03 3.45 20.08
N SER A 110 -0.48 4.27 20.97
CA SER A 110 -0.95 5.64 21.21
C SER A 110 -0.86 6.51 19.95
N ILE A 111 0.23 6.43 19.19
CA ILE A 111 0.38 7.15 17.93
C ILE A 111 -0.69 6.70 16.93
N LEU A 112 -0.92 5.40 16.79
CA LEU A 112 -1.89 4.86 15.85
C LEU A 112 -3.32 5.27 16.22
N GLU A 113 -3.73 5.10 17.48
CA GLU A 113 -5.05 5.49 18.00
C GLU A 113 -5.32 6.99 17.83
N GLN A 114 -4.29 7.84 17.92
CA GLN A 114 -4.41 9.28 17.66
C GLN A 114 -4.40 9.65 16.17
N SER A 115 -4.06 8.72 15.29
CA SER A 115 -3.85 8.97 13.86
C SER A 115 -5.00 8.46 12.99
N ILE A 116 -5.73 7.42 13.44
CA ILE A 116 -6.78 6.79 12.64
C ILE A 116 -8.02 6.45 13.47
N ASP A 117 -9.16 6.36 12.78
CA ASP A 117 -10.34 5.63 13.24
C ASP A 117 -10.53 4.41 12.34
N ILE A 118 -10.37 3.21 12.91
CA ILE A 118 -10.53 1.93 12.20
C ILE A 118 -11.95 1.80 11.62
N ALA A 119 -12.98 2.37 12.29
CA ALA A 119 -14.35 2.28 11.80
C ALA A 119 -14.51 2.94 10.43
N GLU A 120 -13.81 4.05 10.17
CA GLU A 120 -13.81 4.72 8.86
C GLU A 120 -13.18 3.84 7.78
N ILE A 121 -12.12 3.10 8.11
CA ILE A 121 -11.45 2.18 7.17
C ILE A 121 -12.35 1.00 6.81
N ARG A 122 -13.11 0.48 7.79
CA ARG A 122 -14.03 -0.65 7.59
C ARG A 122 -15.25 -0.33 6.73
N LYS A 123 -15.61 0.96 6.58
CA LYS A 123 -16.79 1.36 5.78
C LYS A 123 -16.65 0.90 4.34
N LYS A 124 -17.77 0.45 3.75
CA LYS A 124 -17.83 0.06 2.33
C LYS A 124 -17.41 1.19 1.39
N THR A 125 -17.65 2.44 1.80
CA THR A 125 -17.29 3.67 1.09
C THR A 125 -15.79 3.98 1.12
N CYS A 126 -15.00 3.32 1.97
CA CYS A 126 -13.55 3.45 1.94
C CYS A 126 -13.04 2.95 0.58
N PRO A 127 -12.36 3.80 -0.21
CA PRO A 127 -11.96 3.46 -1.58
C PRO A 127 -10.82 2.45 -1.60
N VAL A 128 -10.08 2.32 -0.50
CA VAL A 128 -8.95 1.39 -0.35
C VAL A 128 -9.40 0.17 0.42
N LYS A 129 -9.13 -1.03 -0.10
CA LYS A 129 -9.30 -2.28 0.66
C LYS A 129 -8.00 -2.64 1.35
N LEU A 130 -8.01 -2.65 2.68
CA LEU A 130 -6.82 -2.90 3.50
C LEU A 130 -6.80 -4.35 3.98
N SER A 131 -5.64 -4.99 3.82
CA SER A 131 -5.34 -6.34 4.30
C SER A 131 -4.08 -6.30 5.15
N ILE A 132 -4.17 -6.73 6.41
CA ILE A 132 -3.04 -6.72 7.35
C ILE A 132 -2.52 -8.14 7.54
N LEU A 133 -1.25 -8.35 7.18
CA LEU A 133 -0.57 -9.63 7.22
C LEU A 133 0.23 -9.80 8.52
N VAL A 134 -0.05 -10.88 9.24
CA VAL A 134 0.65 -11.28 10.48
C VAL A 134 0.98 -12.77 10.46
N SER A 135 1.86 -13.19 11.36
CA SER A 135 2.16 -14.60 11.64
C SER A 135 1.73 -14.94 13.07
N ASN A 136 1.11 -16.10 13.25
CA ASN A 136 0.78 -16.64 14.57
C ASN A 136 2.08 -17.01 15.30
N ALA A 137 2.28 -16.47 16.49
CA ALA A 137 3.55 -16.58 17.22
C ALA A 137 3.86 -17.99 17.76
N ARG A 138 2.88 -18.91 17.73
CA ARG A 138 3.03 -20.30 18.18
C ARG A 138 3.17 -21.29 17.03
N THR A 139 2.51 -21.03 15.90
CA THR A 139 2.39 -22.00 14.81
C THR A 139 3.05 -21.57 13.51
N ASP A 140 3.59 -20.35 13.46
CA ASP A 140 4.13 -19.71 12.25
C ASP A 140 3.12 -19.62 11.09
N ALA A 141 1.84 -19.82 11.38
CA ALA A 141 0.77 -19.76 10.38
C ALA A 141 0.46 -18.30 10.06
N VAL A 142 0.46 -17.98 8.78
CA VAL A 142 0.11 -16.63 8.29
C VAL A 142 -1.40 -16.40 8.39
N LYS A 143 -1.78 -15.23 8.91
CA LYS A 143 -3.17 -14.75 8.98
C LYS A 143 -3.27 -13.38 8.35
N ILE A 144 -4.39 -13.13 7.66
CA ILE A 144 -4.71 -11.84 7.06
C ILE A 144 -5.98 -11.31 7.71
N PHE A 145 -5.90 -10.14 8.33
CA PHE A 145 -7.05 -9.41 8.84
C PHE A 145 -7.55 -8.45 7.74
N THR A 146 -8.83 -8.53 7.40
CA THR A 146 -9.48 -7.67 6.39
C THR A 146 -10.90 -7.30 6.81
N GLY A 147 -11.45 -6.22 6.23
CA GLY A 147 -12.84 -5.82 6.49
C GLY A 147 -13.14 -5.65 7.98
N ASP A 148 -14.19 -6.31 8.46
CA ASP A 148 -14.64 -6.22 9.86
C ASP A 148 -13.62 -6.76 10.87
N GLN A 149 -12.64 -7.56 10.43
CA GLN A 149 -11.58 -8.11 11.27
C GLN A 149 -10.41 -7.13 11.48
N LEU A 150 -10.34 -6.01 10.75
CA LEU A 150 -9.28 -5.02 10.90
C LEU A 150 -9.38 -4.33 12.25
N SER A 151 -8.38 -4.37 13.12
CA SER A 151 -8.36 -3.64 14.40
C SER A 151 -7.05 -2.90 14.61
N ILE A 152 -7.00 -2.04 15.64
CA ILE A 152 -5.73 -1.44 16.10
C ILE A 152 -4.75 -2.55 16.46
N GLU A 153 -5.22 -3.61 17.12
CA GLU A 153 -4.43 -4.77 17.51
C GLU A 153 -3.86 -5.50 16.29
N ALA A 154 -4.65 -5.68 15.21
CA ALA A 154 -4.16 -6.32 13.99
C ALA A 154 -3.01 -5.51 13.36
N VAL A 155 -3.14 -4.18 13.29
CA VAL A 155 -2.09 -3.30 12.75
C VAL A 155 -0.86 -3.31 13.64
N LEU A 156 -1.02 -3.28 14.96
CA LEU A 156 0.09 -3.37 15.91
C LEU A 156 0.79 -4.73 15.86
N ALA A 157 0.03 -5.83 15.76
CA ALA A 157 0.56 -7.17 15.59
C ALA A 157 1.48 -7.22 14.36
N ALA A 158 1.05 -6.65 13.24
CA ALA A 158 1.88 -6.59 12.03
C ALA A 158 3.15 -5.74 12.19
N ALA A 159 3.12 -4.68 13.00
CA ALA A 159 4.29 -3.85 13.29
C ALA A 159 5.20 -4.43 14.40
N THR A 160 4.77 -5.48 15.08
CA THR A 160 5.50 -6.11 16.19
C THR A 160 6.62 -6.98 15.63
N ILE A 161 7.86 -6.68 16.02
CA ILE A 161 9.04 -7.45 15.63
C ILE A 161 9.31 -8.53 16.69
N PRO A 162 9.43 -9.82 16.31
CA PRO A 162 9.77 -10.91 17.23
C PRO A 162 11.02 -10.58 18.06
N PHE A 163 11.04 -11.01 19.32
CA PHE A 163 12.12 -10.80 20.31
C PHE A 163 12.37 -9.35 20.77
N LEU A 164 11.88 -8.34 20.05
CA LEU A 164 11.96 -6.93 20.45
C LEU A 164 10.71 -6.47 21.21
N PHE A 165 9.54 -6.99 20.83
CA PHE A 165 8.25 -6.63 21.42
C PHE A 165 7.43 -7.88 21.75
N PRO A 166 6.55 -7.83 22.77
CA PRO A 166 5.65 -8.94 23.07
C PRO A 166 4.66 -9.14 21.91
N ALA A 167 4.34 -10.40 21.61
CA ALA A 167 3.30 -10.72 20.64
C ALA A 167 1.94 -10.14 21.08
N VAL A 168 1.14 -9.69 20.12
CA VAL A 168 -0.17 -9.09 20.38
C VAL A 168 -1.23 -10.17 20.42
N GLU A 169 -2.03 -10.19 21.47
CA GLU A 169 -3.15 -11.12 21.61
C GLU A 169 -4.39 -10.59 20.86
N ILE A 170 -4.98 -11.44 20.02
CA ILE A 170 -6.20 -11.16 19.25
C ILE A 170 -7.06 -12.43 19.27
N ASP A 171 -8.26 -12.33 19.84
CA ASP A 171 -9.23 -13.43 19.93
C ASP A 171 -8.65 -14.73 20.56
N GLY A 172 -7.74 -14.60 21.54
CA GLY A 172 -7.12 -15.72 22.25
C GLY A 172 -5.92 -16.36 21.56
N ASP A 173 -5.52 -15.88 20.38
CA ASP A 173 -4.25 -16.24 19.73
C ASP A 173 -3.25 -15.08 19.78
N THR A 174 -1.96 -15.38 19.72
CA THR A 174 -0.89 -14.37 19.71
C THR A 174 -0.27 -14.23 18.33
N TYR A 175 -0.01 -12.98 17.92
CA TYR A 175 0.46 -12.63 16.58
C TYR A 175 1.62 -11.63 16.63
N TRP A 176 2.48 -11.70 15.62
CA TRP A 176 3.55 -10.73 15.35
C TRP A 176 3.72 -10.52 13.84
N GLY A 177 4.54 -9.55 13.45
CA GLY A 177 4.92 -9.29 12.08
C GLY A 177 6.16 -10.09 11.69
N ASP A 178 6.15 -10.67 10.49
CA ASP A 178 7.31 -11.38 9.94
C ASP A 178 8.18 -10.45 9.09
N GLY A 179 7.61 -9.36 8.55
CA GLY A 179 8.32 -8.46 7.63
C GLY A 179 8.81 -9.16 6.35
N ASP A 180 8.47 -10.43 6.17
CA ASP A 180 8.65 -11.22 4.96
C ASP A 180 7.33 -11.27 4.18
N LEU A 181 7.41 -10.84 2.93
CA LEU A 181 6.29 -10.81 1.99
C LEU A 181 6.20 -12.11 1.18
N SER A 182 7.16 -13.04 1.35
CA SER A 182 7.18 -14.33 0.65
C SER A 182 5.96 -15.20 0.93
N ALA A 183 5.32 -15.00 2.08
CA ALA A 183 4.12 -15.71 2.52
C ALA A 183 2.79 -15.08 2.06
N LEU A 184 2.83 -14.03 1.23
CA LEU A 184 1.61 -13.47 0.66
C LEU A 184 0.90 -14.51 -0.21
N PRO A 185 -0.43 -14.69 -0.04
CA PRO A 185 -1.18 -15.56 -0.94
C PRO A 185 -1.04 -15.07 -2.39
N PRO A 186 -0.95 -15.99 -3.36
CA PRO A 186 -0.98 -15.63 -4.77
C PRO A 186 -2.23 -14.79 -5.04
N ALA A 187 -2.08 -13.77 -5.88
CA ALA A 187 -3.18 -12.87 -6.23
C ALA A 187 -4.43 -13.66 -6.62
N GLN A 188 -5.59 -13.28 -6.07
CA GLN A 188 -6.83 -13.51 -6.80
C GLN A 188 -6.71 -12.71 -8.11
N PRO A 189 -6.94 -13.30 -9.29
CA PRO A 189 -6.83 -12.57 -10.55
C PRO A 189 -8.00 -11.58 -10.64
N VAL A 190 -7.77 -10.36 -10.15
CA VAL A 190 -8.62 -9.22 -10.47
C VAL A 190 -8.12 -8.68 -11.82
N GLU A 191 -9.04 -8.46 -12.75
CA GLU A 191 -8.75 -7.91 -14.08
C GLU A 191 -7.79 -6.73 -13.99
N ALA A 192 -6.62 -6.87 -14.62
CA ALA A 192 -5.66 -5.80 -14.93
C ALA A 192 -5.20 -4.88 -13.77
N ALA A 193 -5.12 -5.37 -12.52
CA ALA A 193 -4.47 -4.61 -11.46
C ALA A 193 -2.94 -4.79 -11.49
N HIS A 194 -2.17 -3.72 -11.69
CA HIS A 194 -0.71 -3.76 -11.57
C HIS A 194 -0.34 -3.94 -10.09
N ARG A 195 0.71 -4.74 -9.79
CA ARG A 195 1.18 -4.93 -8.42
C ARG A 195 2.48 -4.18 -8.16
N LEU A 196 2.45 -3.30 -7.16
CA LEU A 196 3.62 -2.56 -6.71
C LEU A 196 4.00 -2.99 -5.28
N ALA A 197 5.17 -3.61 -5.14
CA ALA A 197 5.81 -3.85 -3.86
C ALA A 197 6.66 -2.64 -3.48
N VAL A 198 6.37 -2.02 -2.35
CA VAL A 198 7.21 -0.96 -1.78
C VAL A 198 7.87 -1.50 -0.53
N THR A 199 9.19 -1.65 -0.58
CA THR A 199 9.97 -2.23 0.51
C THR A 199 11.05 -1.27 0.99
N GLY A 200 11.21 -1.12 2.31
CA GLY A 200 12.29 -0.29 2.89
C GLY A 200 13.70 -0.87 2.65
N LYS A 201 13.79 -2.16 2.34
CA LYS A 201 15.00 -2.96 2.12
C LYS A 201 15.04 -3.53 0.69
N PRO A 202 16.23 -3.74 0.10
CA PRO A 202 16.36 -4.54 -1.13
C PRO A 202 15.83 -5.95 -0.86
N ALA A 203 14.91 -6.43 -1.71
CA ALA A 203 14.31 -7.75 -1.55
C ALA A 203 15.34 -8.85 -1.82
N LEU A 204 15.97 -9.41 -0.78
CA LEU A 204 16.71 -10.67 -0.87
C LEU A 204 15.77 -11.89 -0.98
N PHE A 205 14.46 -11.71 -0.78
CA PHE A 205 13.48 -12.81 -0.68
C PHE A 205 12.16 -12.58 -1.43
N MET A 206 12.17 -11.86 -2.55
CA MET A 206 11.18 -12.17 -3.58
C MET A 206 11.82 -13.20 -4.49
N THR A 207 11.54 -14.48 -4.23
CA THR A 207 11.83 -15.51 -5.23
C THR A 207 11.11 -15.05 -6.51
N PRO A 208 11.82 -14.77 -7.61
CA PRO A 208 11.15 -14.64 -8.89
C PRO A 208 10.30 -15.90 -9.03
N CYS A 209 9.05 -15.76 -9.48
CA CYS A 209 8.24 -16.92 -9.83
C CYS A 209 9.14 -17.85 -10.62
N ALA A 210 9.54 -18.97 -9.99
CA ALA A 210 10.47 -19.88 -10.63
C ALA A 210 9.79 -20.28 -11.92
N ASP A 211 10.49 -20.07 -13.03
CA ASP A 211 10.10 -20.49 -14.36
C ASP A 211 10.00 -22.01 -14.34
N ARG A 212 8.92 -22.54 -13.75
CA ARG A 212 8.52 -23.94 -13.87
C ARG A 212 8.09 -24.03 -15.31
N ARG A 213 9.03 -24.44 -16.17
CA ARG A 213 8.74 -25.07 -17.45
C ARG A 213 7.75 -26.20 -17.19
N LEU A 214 6.46 -25.87 -17.24
CA LEU A 214 5.40 -26.85 -17.29
C LEU A 214 5.36 -27.37 -18.73
N PRO A 215 5.28 -28.70 -18.93
CA PRO A 215 5.15 -29.27 -20.27
C PRO A 215 3.92 -28.69 -20.94
N ALA A 216 4.09 -28.27 -22.20
CA ALA A 216 3.12 -27.55 -23.02
C ALA A 216 1.75 -28.25 -23.08
N SER A 217 0.84 -27.92 -22.16
CA SER A 217 -0.57 -28.34 -22.24
C SER A 217 -1.55 -27.56 -21.35
N HIS A 218 -1.12 -26.56 -20.56
CA HIS A 218 -2.04 -25.72 -19.79
C HIS A 218 -1.92 -24.24 -20.20
N ARG A 219 -3.07 -23.59 -20.43
CA ARG A 219 -3.22 -22.15 -20.66
C ARG A 219 -2.27 -21.38 -19.75
N ALA A 220 -1.35 -20.60 -20.35
CA ALA A 220 -0.42 -19.76 -19.62
C ALA A 220 -1.19 -18.86 -18.65
N ILE A 221 -1.03 -19.10 -17.35
CA ILE A 221 -1.49 -18.17 -16.31
C ILE A 221 -0.67 -16.91 -16.52
N LYS A 222 -1.33 -15.82 -16.93
CA LYS A 222 -0.70 -14.52 -17.16
C LYS A 222 -0.24 -14.00 -15.79
N CYS A 223 1.04 -14.16 -15.46
CA CYS A 223 1.61 -13.62 -14.22
C CYS A 223 1.53 -12.10 -14.25
N THR A 224 0.85 -11.50 -13.27
CA THR A 224 0.82 -10.06 -13.09
C THR A 224 2.25 -9.55 -12.81
N PRO A 225 2.75 -8.55 -13.55
CA PRO A 225 4.07 -7.99 -13.28
C PRO A 225 4.10 -7.39 -11.86
N ILE A 226 5.11 -7.78 -11.07
CA ILE A 226 5.38 -7.20 -9.75
C ILE A 226 6.54 -6.23 -9.91
N HIS A 227 6.28 -4.96 -9.65
CA HIS A 227 7.31 -3.92 -9.63
C HIS A 227 7.76 -3.69 -8.19
N THR A 228 9.05 -3.42 -7.96
CA THR A 228 9.59 -3.17 -6.63
C THR A 228 10.22 -1.78 -6.54
N ILE A 229 9.77 -0.96 -5.60
CA ILE A 229 10.42 0.29 -5.21
C ILE A 229 11.07 0.08 -3.83
N PHE A 230 12.36 0.39 -3.73
CA PHE A 230 13.12 0.32 -2.48
C PHE A 230 14.15 1.44 -2.38
N ASP A 231 14.61 1.75 -1.16
CA ASP A 231 15.66 2.72 -0.92
C ASP A 231 17.02 2.10 -1.30
N SER A 232 17.61 2.56 -2.41
CA SER A 232 18.95 2.11 -2.83
C SER A 232 20.06 2.60 -1.90
N LEU A 233 19.77 3.62 -1.07
CA LEU A 233 20.65 4.13 -0.03
C LEU A 233 20.32 3.54 1.34
N HIS A 234 19.56 2.44 1.40
CA HIS A 234 19.32 1.68 2.62
C HIS A 234 20.66 1.40 3.30
N ARG A 235 20.92 2.10 4.41
CA ARG A 235 22.01 1.76 5.30
C ARG A 235 21.42 0.80 6.33
N ALA A 236 22.16 -0.27 6.66
CA ALA A 236 21.88 -1.11 7.82
C ALA A 236 22.14 -0.32 9.13
N GLY A 237 21.55 0.87 9.25
CA GLY A 237 21.61 1.71 10.42
C GLY A 237 20.61 1.24 11.47
N ALA A 238 20.83 1.70 12.71
CA ALA A 238 19.95 1.51 13.83
C ALA A 238 18.50 1.78 13.40
N SER A 239 17.63 0.80 13.61
CA SER A 239 16.20 0.91 13.31
C SER A 239 15.61 2.20 13.89
N LEU A 240 14.60 2.80 13.24
CA LEU A 240 13.85 3.95 13.79
C LEU A 240 13.49 3.70 15.27
N PHE A 241 13.22 2.43 15.62
CA PHE A 241 12.84 1.99 16.96
C PHE A 241 13.99 1.81 17.96
N THR A 242 15.24 2.01 17.54
CA THR A 242 16.43 1.88 18.38
C THR A 242 17.16 3.21 18.61
N ARG A 243 16.66 4.31 18.03
CA ARG A 243 17.27 5.64 18.17
C ARG A 243 16.54 6.46 19.24
N PRO A 244 17.27 7.20 20.08
CA PRO A 244 16.72 7.97 21.20
C PRO A 244 15.81 9.15 20.79
N TRP A 245 16.01 9.70 19.59
CA TRP A 245 15.16 10.71 18.97
C TRP A 245 15.11 10.47 17.46
N THR A 246 14.05 10.95 16.83
CA THR A 246 13.88 10.91 15.37
C THR A 246 13.80 12.34 14.85
N ASP A 247 14.84 12.77 14.13
CA ASP A 247 14.89 14.12 13.58
C ASP A 247 13.90 14.28 12.41
N TRP A 248 13.13 15.37 12.41
CA TRP A 248 12.15 15.64 11.35
C TRP A 248 12.84 15.88 10.00
N GLY A 249 14.00 16.53 9.97
CA GLY A 249 14.79 16.75 8.77
C GLY A 249 15.20 15.43 8.12
N GLU A 250 15.75 14.52 8.92
CA GLU A 250 16.13 13.16 8.47
C GLU A 250 14.94 12.37 7.90
N LEU A 251 13.77 12.45 8.56
CA LEU A 251 12.55 11.83 8.05
C LEU A 251 12.10 12.44 6.72
N THR A 252 12.14 13.76 6.59
CA THR A 252 11.76 14.43 5.33
C THR A 252 12.75 14.15 4.21
N ASP A 253 14.04 14.05 4.51
CA ASP A 253 15.06 13.67 3.53
C ASP A 253 14.78 12.24 3.02
N MET A 254 14.45 11.32 3.92
CA MET A 254 14.09 9.96 3.56
C MET A 254 12.80 9.90 2.73
N ARG A 255 11.77 10.67 3.12
CA ARG A 255 10.54 10.84 2.33
C ARG A 255 10.84 11.38 0.94
N ASP A 256 11.69 12.39 0.82
CA ASP A 256 11.95 13.03 -0.47
C ASP A 256 12.71 12.10 -1.42
N ARG A 257 13.59 11.23 -0.89
CA ARG A 257 14.16 10.12 -1.67
C ARG A 257 13.10 9.13 -2.15
N GLY A 258 12.15 8.77 -1.28
CA GLY A 258 11.01 7.92 -1.65
C GLY A 258 10.16 8.54 -2.76
N ARG A 259 9.86 9.84 -2.66
CA ARG A 259 9.14 10.58 -3.70
C ARG A 259 9.90 10.59 -5.03
N GLN A 260 11.21 10.83 -5.00
CA GLN A 260 12.04 10.84 -6.20
C GLN A 260 12.04 9.45 -6.86
N ARG A 261 12.25 8.39 -6.08
CA ARG A 261 12.28 7.02 -6.62
C ARG A 261 10.95 6.61 -7.26
N ALA A 262 9.84 6.99 -6.64
CA ALA A 262 8.51 6.78 -7.21
C ALA A 262 8.30 7.60 -8.50
N ALA A 263 8.80 8.84 -8.56
CA ALA A 263 8.74 9.66 -9.77
C ALA A 263 9.53 9.01 -10.92
N ASP A 264 10.74 8.52 -10.66
CA ASP A 264 11.56 7.84 -11.66
C ASP A 264 10.86 6.56 -12.18
N TRP A 265 10.23 5.80 -11.28
CA TRP A 265 9.47 4.61 -11.63
C TRP A 265 8.27 4.95 -12.53
N LEU A 266 7.52 6.00 -12.22
CA LEU A 266 6.39 6.47 -13.04
C LEU A 266 6.82 6.94 -14.43
N LEU A 267 7.98 7.60 -14.54
CA LEU A 267 8.53 8.09 -15.81
C LEU A 267 9.04 6.98 -16.74
N THR A 268 9.32 5.78 -16.21
CA THR A 268 9.88 4.66 -16.99
C THR A 268 8.81 3.91 -17.81
N ASP A 269 7.62 4.52 -18.00
CA ASP A 269 6.52 4.03 -18.83
C ASP A 269 5.95 2.66 -18.40
N HIS A 270 6.08 2.31 -17.12
CA HIS A 270 5.53 1.06 -16.55
C HIS A 270 3.99 1.03 -16.50
N LEU A 271 3.34 2.17 -16.78
CA LEU A 271 1.89 2.33 -16.81
C LEU A 271 1.31 2.30 -18.24
N CYS A 272 2.14 2.38 -19.28
CA CYS A 272 1.73 2.32 -20.69
C CYS A 272 2.31 1.07 -21.38
N LEU A 273 1.71 -0.11 -21.15
CA LEU A 273 2.14 -1.35 -21.81
C LEU A 273 0.96 -2.13 -22.40
N ASP A 274 0.07 -1.42 -23.10
CA ASP A 274 -0.95 -2.08 -23.94
C ASP A 274 -0.48 -2.35 -25.38
N GLU A 275 0.74 -1.97 -25.80
CA GLU A 275 1.16 -2.19 -27.21
C GLU A 275 2.59 -2.69 -27.48
N ARG A 276 3.48 -2.88 -26.50
CA ARG A 276 4.86 -3.35 -26.81
C ARG A 276 5.05 -4.84 -26.53
N SER A 277 4.82 -5.60 -27.61
CA SER A 277 5.17 -7.00 -27.85
C SER A 277 6.42 -7.50 -27.11
N SER A 278 6.18 -8.51 -26.27
CA SER A 278 6.93 -9.76 -25.92
C SER A 278 8.42 -9.99 -26.21
N ALA A 279 9.24 -9.04 -26.66
CA ALA A 279 10.60 -9.35 -27.14
C ALA A 279 11.77 -8.84 -26.28
N ASP A 280 11.58 -7.91 -25.33
CA ASP A 280 12.73 -7.14 -24.81
C ASP A 280 12.87 -7.08 -23.28
N CYS A 281 12.55 -8.18 -22.58
CA CYS A 281 12.82 -8.33 -21.15
C CYS A 281 14.25 -8.87 -20.83
N LYS A 282 15.21 -8.69 -21.74
CA LYS A 282 16.62 -9.01 -21.46
C LYS A 282 17.42 -7.72 -21.34
N ASN A 283 17.97 -7.51 -20.14
CA ASN A 283 18.83 -6.42 -19.72
C ASN A 283 18.13 -5.10 -19.40
N ARG A 284 17.86 -4.89 -18.10
CA ARG A 284 18.01 -3.56 -17.48
C ARG A 284 18.04 -3.70 -15.95
N TYR A 285 19.26 -3.93 -15.45
CA TYR A 285 19.63 -3.72 -14.04
C TYR A 285 20.71 -2.65 -14.01
N PHE A 286 20.42 -1.52 -13.36
CA PHE A 286 21.35 -0.65 -12.64
C PHE A 286 20.58 0.01 -11.50
#